data_AF-A0A5C7MRA8-F1
#
_entry.id   AF-A0A5C7MRA8-F1
#
_cell.length_a   1.000
_cell.length_b   1.000
_cell.length_c   1.000
_cell.angle_alpha   90.00
_cell.angle_beta   90.00
_cell.angle_gamma   90.00
#
_symmetry.space_group_name_H-M   'P 1'
#
loop_
_entity.id
_entity.type
_entity.pdbx_description
1 polymer ?
#
loop_
_entity_poly.entity_id
_entity_poly.type
_entity_poly.pdbx_seq_one_letter_code
_entity_poly.pdbx_strand_id
1 'polypeptide(L)'
;LDRFEHVARWNTEHERIEMWLKSVVAQRIQIRELDLSVEFEAGEEMLTEVSCKFRPEGVAAELAAAGLRQTDWWTDPAGDFGLSLAVKPDQRT
;
A
#
# COMPACT_ATOMS: atom_id res chain seq x y z
N LEU A 1 -5.58 -5.97 23.12
CA LEU A 1 -4.98 -6.01 21.77
C LEU A 1 -4.42 -7.39 21.41
N ASP A 2 -4.36 -8.33 22.36
CA ASP A 2 -3.62 -9.59 22.19
C ASP A 2 -4.37 -10.70 21.43
N ARG A 3 -5.52 -10.37 20.80
CA ARG A 3 -6.33 -11.32 20.03
C ARG A 3 -6.11 -11.23 18.53
N PHE A 4 -5.31 -10.27 18.09
CA PHE A 4 -4.86 -10.17 16.71
C PHE A 4 -3.34 -10.10 16.68
N GLU A 5 -2.73 -10.98 15.89
CA GLU A 5 -1.31 -10.94 15.56
C GLU A 5 -1.09 -10.01 14.35
N HIS A 6 -0.02 -9.21 14.39
CA HIS A 6 0.40 -8.42 13.26
C HIS A 6 1.18 -9.28 12.27
N VAL A 7 0.77 -9.28 11.00
CA VAL A 7 1.43 -10.04 9.94
C VAL A 7 1.80 -9.11 8.79
N ALA A 8 3.10 -9.00 8.51
CA ALA A 8 3.62 -8.28 7.35
C ALA A 8 4.09 -9.27 6.27
N ARG A 9 3.66 -9.05 5.02
CA ARG A 9 4.01 -9.93 3.89
C ARG A 9 4.49 -9.11 2.71
N TRP A 10 5.45 -9.68 1.99
CA TRP A 10 5.79 -9.23 0.65
C TRP A 10 4.94 -10.01 -0.37
N ASN A 11 4.07 -9.29 -1.09
CA ASN A 11 3.36 -9.83 -2.24
C ASN A 11 4.18 -9.57 -3.49
N THR A 12 4.84 -10.61 -4.02
CA THR A 12 5.76 -10.48 -5.15
C THR A 12 5.04 -10.18 -6.47
N GLU A 13 3.82 -10.68 -6.64
CA GLU A 13 3.03 -10.46 -7.87
C GLU A 13 2.62 -8.99 -8.02
N HIS A 14 2.27 -8.34 -6.90
CA HIS A 14 1.83 -6.95 -6.89
C HIS A 14 2.91 -5.96 -6.44
N GLU A 15 4.13 -6.43 -6.20
CA GLU A 15 5.26 -5.64 -5.71
C GLU A 15 4.90 -4.73 -4.51
N ARG A 16 4.22 -5.29 -3.50
CA ARG A 16 3.78 -4.50 -2.34
C ARG A 16 4.00 -5.23 -1.02
N ILE A 17 4.28 -4.43 0.00
CA ILE A 17 4.12 -4.88 1.38
C ILE A 17 2.64 -4.85 1.71
N GLU A 18 2.15 -5.89 2.36
CA GLU A 18 0.79 -5.98 2.90
C GLU A 18 0.87 -6.13 4.41
N MET A 19 0.03 -5.39 5.12
CA MET A 19 -0.14 -5.52 6.56
C MET A 19 -1.51 -6.10 6.85
N TRP A 20 -1.51 -7.13 7.69
CA TRP A 20 -2.68 -7.91 8.05
C TRP A 20 -2.83 -8.00 9.56
N LEU A 21 -4.06 -8.12 10.01
CA LEU A 21 -4.41 -8.57 11.36
C LEU A 21 -4.92 -10.00 11.27
N LYS A 22 -4.26 -10.91 11.98
CA LYS A 22 -4.64 -12.32 12.07
C LYS A 22 -5.30 -12.61 13.40
N SER A 23 -6.54 -13.07 13.39
CA SER A 23 -7.25 -13.47 14.60
C SER A 23 -6.61 -14.72 15.19
N VAL A 24 -6.15 -14.71 16.44
CA VAL A 24 -5.55 -15.91 17.07
C VAL A 24 -6.59 -16.85 17.69
N VAL A 25 -7.84 -16.41 17.79
CA VAL A 25 -8.98 -17.16 18.34
C VAL A 25 -10.21 -16.94 17.45
N ALA A 26 -11.20 -17.83 17.55
CA ALA A 26 -12.52 -17.48 17.03
C ALA A 26 -13.15 -16.40 17.92
N GLN A 27 -13.62 -15.30 17.34
CA GLN A 27 -14.21 -14.18 18.11
C GLN A 27 -15.32 -13.46 17.35
N ARG A 28 -16.34 -13.04 18.08
CA ARG A 28 -17.42 -12.16 17.58
C ARG A 28 -17.20 -10.75 18.12
N ILE A 29 -17.20 -9.77 17.24
CA ILE A 29 -16.99 -8.34 17.53
C ILE A 29 -18.28 -7.59 17.22
N GLN A 30 -18.77 -6.81 18.20
CA GLN A 30 -19.94 -5.95 18.01
C GLN A 30 -19.52 -4.50 17.78
N ILE A 31 -19.85 -3.96 16.62
CA ILE A 31 -19.70 -2.54 16.31
C ILE A 31 -21.05 -1.87 16.55
N ARG A 32 -21.25 -1.39 17.78
CA ARG A 32 -22.57 -0.97 18.29
C ARG A 32 -23.20 0.16 17.50
N GLU A 33 -22.43 1.17 17.11
CA GLU A 33 -22.93 2.34 16.36
C GLU A 33 -23.43 1.97 14.96
N LEU A 34 -23.00 0.83 14.44
CA LEU A 34 -23.42 0.30 13.14
C LEU A 34 -24.46 -0.82 13.26
N ASP A 35 -24.88 -1.17 14.48
CA ASP A 35 -25.67 -2.38 14.79
C ASP A 35 -25.14 -3.64 14.08
N LEU A 36 -23.81 -3.78 14.03
CA LEU A 36 -23.15 -4.81 13.25
C LEU A 36 -22.42 -5.80 14.14
N SER A 37 -22.65 -7.09 13.87
CA SER A 37 -21.86 -8.19 14.42
C SER A 37 -20.97 -8.78 13.34
N VAL A 38 -19.67 -8.87 13.61
CA VAL A 38 -18.69 -9.48 12.72
C VAL A 38 -18.04 -10.65 13.43
N GLU A 39 -17.82 -11.73 12.71
CA GLU A 39 -17.14 -12.92 13.23
C GLU A 39 -15.79 -13.08 12.55
N PHE A 40 -14.81 -13.52 13.34
CA PHE A 40 -13.52 -13.98 12.86
C PHE A 40 -13.31 -15.41 13.33
N GLU A 41 -12.89 -16.29 12.44
CA GLU A 41 -12.39 -17.62 12.80
C GLU A 41 -10.96 -17.53 13.39
N ALA A 42 -10.55 -18.59 14.09
CA ALA A 42 -9.15 -18.70 14.51
C ALA A 42 -8.25 -18.87 13.28
N GLY A 43 -7.31 -17.96 13.12
CA GLY A 43 -6.39 -17.90 11.99
C GLY A 43 -6.89 -17.06 10.81
N GLU A 44 -8.12 -16.54 10.85
CA GLU A 44 -8.64 -15.64 9.82
C GLU A 44 -7.86 -14.33 9.78
N GLU A 45 -7.65 -13.79 8.58
CA GLU A 45 -6.80 -12.63 8.33
C GLU A 45 -7.56 -11.52 7.62
N MET A 46 -7.38 -10.29 8.11
CA MET A 46 -7.94 -9.07 7.53
C MET A 46 -6.82 -8.16 7.05
N LEU A 47 -6.86 -7.77 5.78
CA LEU A 47 -5.93 -6.80 5.20
C LEU A 47 -6.23 -5.42 5.74
N THR A 48 -5.23 -4.75 6.30
CA THR A 48 -5.37 -3.39 6.83
C THR A 48 -4.67 -2.35 5.98
N GLU A 49 -3.59 -2.71 5.29
CA GLU A 49 -2.83 -1.77 4.47
C GLU A 49 -2.06 -2.44 3.34
N VAL A 50 -1.88 -1.69 2.26
CA VAL A 50 -0.96 -2.00 1.17
C VAL A 50 0.04 -0.87 0.99
N SER A 51 1.32 -1.22 0.83
CA SER A 51 2.42 -0.29 0.56
C SER A 51 3.18 -0.77 -0.67
N CYS A 52 2.74 -0.33 -1.84
CA CYS A 52 3.37 -0.64 -3.12
C CYS A 52 4.81 -0.10 -3.17
N LYS A 53 5.69 -0.87 -3.79
CA LYS A 53 7.07 -0.50 -4.08
C LYS A 53 7.18 -0.29 -5.57
N PHE A 54 8.02 0.67 -5.95
CA PHE A 54 8.04 1.17 -7.32
C PHE A 54 9.38 0.87 -7.95
N ARG A 55 9.32 0.55 -9.24
CA ARG A 55 10.48 0.60 -10.13
C ARG A 55 10.60 2.02 -10.68
N PRO A 56 11.81 2.59 -10.82
CA PRO A 56 11.98 3.97 -11.30
C PRO A 56 11.26 4.26 -12.62
N GLU A 57 11.33 3.33 -13.58
CA GLU A 57 10.66 3.42 -14.87
C GLU A 57 9.12 3.40 -14.76
N GLY A 58 8.58 2.69 -13.76
CA GLY A 58 7.15 2.65 -13.47
C GLY A 58 6.64 4.01 -13.00
N VAL A 59 7.40 4.69 -12.13
CA VAL A 59 7.04 6.04 -11.65
C VAL A 59 6.95 7.03 -12.81
N ALA A 60 7.91 7.01 -13.74
CA ALA A 60 7.89 7.87 -14.92
C ALA A 60 6.67 7.60 -15.82
N ALA A 61 6.31 6.32 -16.00
CA ALA A 61 5.15 5.92 -16.79
C ALA A 61 3.82 6.35 -16.12
N GLU A 62 3.68 6.18 -14.80
CA GLU A 62 2.51 6.62 -14.05
C GLU A 62 2.33 8.14 -14.08
N LEU A 63 3.42 8.90 -13.91
CA LEU A 63 3.40 10.36 -14.06
C LEU A 63 2.94 10.77 -15.46
N ALA A 64 3.48 10.13 -16.51
CA ALA A 64 3.08 10.41 -17.89
C ALA A 64 1.61 10.08 -18.16
N ALA A 65 1.10 8.97 -17.62
CA ALA A 65 -0.32 8.59 -17.70
C ALA A 65 -1.23 9.61 -16.99
N ALA A 66 -0.74 10.24 -15.92
CA ALA A 66 -1.42 11.34 -15.23
C ALA A 66 -1.27 12.71 -15.96
N GLY A 67 -0.60 12.77 -17.11
CA GLY A 67 -0.37 14.00 -17.86
C GLY A 67 0.74 14.89 -17.29
N LEU A 68 1.66 14.31 -16.52
CA LEU A 68 2.83 14.98 -15.95
C LEU A 68 4.10 14.48 -16.62
N ARG A 69 5.00 15.41 -16.96
CA ARG A 69 6.34 15.08 -17.44
C ARG A 69 7.32 15.18 -16.28
N GLN A 70 7.98 14.08 -15.95
CA GLN A 70 9.08 14.09 -15.00
C GLN A 70 10.24 14.95 -15.55
N THR A 71 10.74 15.87 -14.74
CA THR A 71 11.90 16.72 -15.09
C THR A 71 13.16 16.24 -14.40
N ASP A 72 13.02 15.72 -13.18
CA ASP A 72 14.15 15.33 -12.35
C ASP A 72 13.82 14.08 -11.52
N TRP A 73 14.87 13.35 -11.16
CA TRP A 73 14.83 12.17 -10.32
C TRP A 73 16.04 12.18 -9.39
N TRP A 74 15.79 12.01 -8.10
CA TRP A 74 16.82 11.82 -7.10
C TRP A 74 16.58 10.53 -6.34
N THR A 75 17.67 9.90 -5.92
CA THR A 75 17.64 8.77 -5.00
C THR A 75 18.74 8.94 -3.96
N ASP A 76 18.60 8.28 -2.82
CA ASP A 76 19.66 8.19 -1.83
C ASP A 76 20.84 7.34 -2.38
N PRO A 77 22.04 7.37 -1.77
CA PRO A 77 23.20 6.66 -2.29
C PRO A 77 23.05 5.14 -2.43
N ALA A 78 22.12 4.51 -1.69
CA ALA A 78 21.86 3.07 -1.78
C ALA A 78 20.80 2.73 -2.85
N GLY A 79 20.02 3.70 -3.30
CA GLY A 79 18.96 3.48 -4.28
C GLY A 79 17.64 3.00 -3.67
N ASP A 80 17.42 3.18 -2.36
CA ASP A 80 16.29 2.59 -1.62
C ASP A 80 15.00 3.43 -1.75
N PHE A 81 15.11 4.74 -1.95
CA PHE A 81 13.99 5.66 -2.09
C PHE A 81 14.20 6.66 -3.23
N GLY A 82 13.12 6.98 -3.93
CA GLY A 82 13.13 7.89 -5.08
C GLY A 82 12.24 9.12 -4.88
N LEU A 83 12.71 10.28 -5.33
CA LEU A 83 11.98 11.53 -5.37
C LEU A 83 11.92 12.07 -6.80
N SER A 84 10.70 12.28 -7.30
CA SER A 84 10.46 12.88 -8.62
C SER A 84 10.05 14.34 -8.51
N LEU A 85 10.61 15.19 -9.36
CA LEU A 85 9.98 16.47 -9.72
C LEU A 85 9.30 16.30 -11.08
N ALA A 86 8.04 16.73 -11.19
CA ALA A 86 7.27 16.64 -12.42
C ALA A 86 6.41 17.90 -12.64
N VAL A 87 6.21 18.24 -13.91
CA VAL A 87 5.45 19.43 -14.32
C VAL A 87 4.39 19.06 -15.35
N LYS A 88 3.32 19.86 -15.40
CA LYS A 88 2.37 19.79 -16.52
C LYS A 88 3.10 20.22 -17.80
N PRO A 89 3.03 19.46 -18.91
CA PRO A 89 3.54 19.90 -20.20
C PRO A 89 2.81 21.17 -20.66
N ASP A 90 3.54 22.12 -21.24
CA ASP A 90 2.93 23.33 -21.81
C ASP A 90 2.01 22.95 -22.99
N GLN A 91 0.78 23.47 -23.01
CA GLN A 91 -0.20 23.18 -24.08
C GLN A 91 0.05 23.99 -25.37
N ARG A 92 1.22 24.64 -25.47
CA ARG A 92 1.63 25.47 -26.61
C ARG A 92 2.84 24.85 -27.33
N THR A 93 2.66 23.64 -27.84
CA THR A 93 3.44 23.08 -28.95
C THR A 93 2.59 22.05 -29.67
#